data_AF-A0A4V3SE60-F1
#
_entry.id   AF-A0A4V3SE60-F1
#
_cell.length_a   1.000
_cell.length_b   1.000
_cell.length_c   1.000
_cell.angle_alpha   90.00
_cell.angle_beta   90.00
_cell.angle_gamma   90.00
#
_symmetry.space_group_name_H-M   'P 1'
#
loop_
_entity.id
_entity.type
_entity.pdbx_description
1 polymer ?
#
loop_
_entity_poly.entity_id
_entity_poly.type
_entity_poly.pdbx_seq_one_letter_code
_entity_poly.pdbx_strand_id
1 'polypeptide(L)'
;MTSNEHILSKQPIVPKRNKSNPTLLSKELKTANSFIHKLKNVKNALRLLTCEFDEQLLQLPGLLGALTTKLEAGWQSFSLGPGSTATDQLANDLTSQLPPLIRPLQPGQQGSTGSVPLSHSFTWTRLQPRLECSETPNGDGITENREFSLVLEPFIEPEVILLLTADQIKGLTKKTVNRNSTQTSTLTSFGTCIKQLNRPVTCILFTGAKLRTSEKKRTSGVGASTSLSINELCSDLQIRWGVRATRICSTVHDVALVLASYHRSIGERPFK
;
A
#
# COMPACT_ATOMS: atom_id res chain seq x y z
N MET A 1 -68.45 17.20 -62.30
CA MET A 1 -68.33 18.16 -61.19
C MET A 1 -67.67 17.44 -60.02
N THR A 2 -66.85 18.19 -59.28
CA THR A 2 -65.87 17.81 -58.24
C THR A 2 -64.53 17.29 -58.76
N SER A 3 -63.36 17.65 -58.22
CA SER A 3 -62.77 18.91 -57.73
C SER A 3 -61.44 18.52 -57.09
N ASN A 4 -60.37 19.12 -57.60
CA ASN A 4 -59.11 19.54 -56.96
C ASN A 4 -58.56 18.81 -55.72
N GLU A 5 -57.35 18.29 -55.92
CA GLU A 5 -56.12 18.48 -55.15
C GLU A 5 -56.22 18.82 -53.65
N HIS A 6 -55.68 17.92 -52.83
CA HIS A 6 -55.06 18.26 -51.55
C HIS A 6 -53.72 17.53 -51.42
N ILE A 7 -52.66 18.17 -51.93
CA ILE A 7 -51.28 17.92 -51.52
C ILE A 7 -51.03 18.83 -50.31
N LEU A 8 -50.98 18.25 -49.11
CA LEU A 8 -50.54 18.94 -47.89
C LEU A 8 -49.35 18.19 -47.28
N SER A 9 -48.16 18.62 -47.70
CA SER A 9 -47.02 18.96 -46.85
C SER A 9 -46.72 17.99 -45.68
N LYS A 10 -45.96 16.92 -45.94
CA LYS A 10 -45.05 16.37 -44.93
C LYS A 10 -43.76 17.17 -44.99
N GLN A 11 -43.59 18.15 -44.10
CA GLN A 11 -42.26 18.75 -43.90
C GLN A 11 -41.29 17.64 -43.47
N PRO A 12 -40.07 17.59 -44.04
CA PRO A 12 -39.05 16.69 -43.50
C PRO A 12 -38.72 17.15 -42.09
N ILE A 13 -38.92 16.28 -41.11
CA ILE A 13 -38.39 16.46 -39.76
C ILE A 13 -36.87 16.39 -39.91
N VAL A 14 -36.23 17.54 -40.09
CA VAL A 14 -34.78 17.66 -40.00
C VAL A 14 -34.40 17.24 -38.57
N PRO A 15 -33.55 16.22 -38.37
CA PRO A 15 -33.03 15.92 -37.04
C PRO A 15 -32.34 17.17 -36.53
N LYS A 16 -32.87 17.77 -35.46
CA LYS A 16 -32.17 18.85 -34.77
C LYS A 16 -30.84 18.27 -34.29
N ARG A 17 -29.77 18.72 -34.97
CA ARG A 17 -28.37 18.38 -34.70
C ARG A 17 -28.05 18.83 -33.27
N ASN A 18 -28.23 17.95 -32.28
CA ASN A 18 -27.73 18.18 -30.93
C ASN A 18 -26.20 18.07 -31.00
N LYS A 19 -25.55 19.20 -31.30
CA LYS A 19 -24.12 19.35 -31.06
C LYS A 19 -23.89 19.09 -29.57
N SER A 20 -23.04 18.12 -29.23
CA SER A 20 -22.49 18.03 -27.89
C SER A 20 -21.92 19.40 -27.55
N ASN A 21 -22.43 20.00 -26.48
CA ASN A 21 -22.12 21.39 -26.14
C ASN A 21 -20.64 21.40 -25.69
N PRO A 22 -19.72 22.09 -26.40
CA PRO A 22 -18.29 22.12 -26.03
C PRO A 22 -18.08 22.69 -24.61
N THR A 23 -19.03 23.48 -24.13
CA THR A 23 -19.12 23.97 -22.76
C THR A 23 -19.36 22.87 -21.72
N LEU A 24 -20.11 21.81 -22.05
CA LEU A 24 -20.40 20.68 -21.16
C LEU A 24 -19.17 19.78 -20.95
N LEU A 25 -18.51 19.39 -22.05
CA LEU A 25 -17.26 18.62 -22.03
C LEU A 25 -16.15 19.36 -21.29
N SER A 26 -16.04 20.67 -21.49
CA SER A 26 -15.09 21.51 -20.74
C SER A 26 -15.40 21.58 -19.25
N LYS A 27 -16.68 21.46 -18.87
CA LYS A 27 -17.14 21.49 -17.48
C LYS A 27 -16.88 20.16 -16.79
N GLU A 28 -17.16 19.04 -17.45
CA GLU A 28 -16.88 17.68 -16.95
C GLU A 28 -15.38 17.47 -16.73
N LEU A 29 -14.56 17.84 -17.71
CA LEU A 29 -13.10 17.77 -17.57
C LEU A 29 -12.58 18.66 -16.42
N LYS A 30 -13.15 19.85 -16.23
CA LYS A 30 -12.79 20.73 -15.09
C LYS A 30 -13.20 20.13 -13.75
N THR A 31 -14.40 19.54 -13.66
CA THR A 31 -14.88 18.85 -12.46
C THR A 31 -14.00 17.66 -12.12
N ALA A 32 -13.67 16.83 -13.10
CA ALA A 32 -12.83 15.66 -12.94
C ALA A 32 -11.39 16.01 -12.50
N ASN A 33 -10.80 17.05 -13.10
CA ASN A 33 -9.49 17.55 -12.69
C ASN A 33 -9.52 18.18 -11.28
N SER A 34 -10.57 18.91 -10.94
CA SER A 34 -10.79 19.43 -9.58
C SER A 34 -10.91 18.30 -8.56
N PHE A 35 -11.58 17.20 -8.92
CA PHE A 35 -11.71 16.02 -8.08
C PHE A 35 -10.38 15.29 -7.88
N ILE A 36 -9.58 15.08 -8.94
CA ILE A 36 -8.20 14.58 -8.80
C ILE A 36 -7.39 15.49 -7.88
N HIS A 37 -7.51 16.80 -8.02
CA HIS A 37 -6.81 17.75 -7.17
C HIS A 37 -7.22 17.62 -5.70
N LYS A 38 -8.51 17.36 -5.40
CA LYS A 38 -8.98 17.03 -4.05
C LYS A 38 -8.39 15.71 -3.54
N LEU A 39 -8.24 14.70 -4.38
CA LEU A 39 -7.62 13.41 -4.01
C LEU A 39 -6.12 13.54 -3.75
N LYS A 40 -5.44 14.42 -4.50
CA LYS A 40 -4.07 14.87 -4.26
C LYS A 40 -3.98 15.86 -3.09
N ASN A 41 -4.80 15.69 -2.06
CA ASN A 41 -4.65 16.39 -0.79
C ASN A 41 -4.07 15.43 0.24
N VAL A 42 -3.15 15.91 1.07
CA VAL A 42 -2.53 15.15 2.18
C VAL A 42 -3.58 14.43 3.03
N LYS A 43 -4.72 15.08 3.32
CA LYS A 43 -5.81 14.50 4.12
C LYS A 43 -6.45 13.27 3.48
N ASN A 44 -6.45 13.20 2.15
CA ASN A 44 -7.05 12.11 1.39
C ASN A 44 -6.04 11.05 0.96
N ALA A 45 -4.74 11.37 0.97
CA ALA A 45 -3.67 10.48 0.54
C ALA A 45 -3.57 9.18 1.36
N LEU A 46 -3.91 9.22 2.66
CA LEU A 46 -3.89 8.03 3.51
C LEU A 46 -4.99 7.03 3.14
N ARG A 47 -6.12 7.49 2.60
CA ARG A 47 -7.22 6.62 2.16
C ARG A 47 -6.87 5.86 0.88
N LEU A 48 -5.92 6.38 0.11
CA LEU A 48 -5.39 5.78 -1.12
C LEU A 48 -4.20 4.84 -0.85
N LEU A 49 -3.95 4.49 0.42
CA LEU A 49 -2.92 3.52 0.79
C LEU A 49 -3.56 2.27 1.36
N THR A 50 -3.11 1.13 0.85
CA THR A 50 -3.35 -0.18 1.44
C THR A 50 -2.07 -0.67 2.10
N CYS A 51 -2.17 -1.08 3.36
CA CYS A 51 -1.12 -1.82 4.07
C CYS A 51 -1.26 -3.30 3.75
N GLU A 52 -0.24 -3.90 3.13
CA GLU A 52 -0.23 -5.29 2.72
C GLU A 52 0.80 -6.05 3.56
N PHE A 53 0.47 -7.25 4.04
CA PHE A 53 1.39 -8.02 4.88
C PHE A 53 1.18 -9.53 4.80
N ASP A 54 2.18 -10.29 5.22
CA ASP A 54 2.12 -11.76 5.29
C ASP A 54 1.01 -12.24 6.24
N GLU A 55 0.04 -13.00 5.71
CA GLU A 55 -1.08 -13.56 6.47
C GLU A 55 -0.66 -14.34 7.73
N GLN A 56 0.54 -14.91 7.79
CA GLN A 56 1.05 -15.58 9.00
C GLN A 56 1.14 -14.63 10.20
N LEU A 57 1.27 -13.32 9.98
CA LEU A 57 1.28 -12.31 11.03
C LEU A 57 -0.07 -12.16 11.74
N LEU A 58 -1.17 -12.66 11.16
CA LEU A 58 -2.47 -12.73 11.83
C LEU A 58 -2.43 -13.66 13.07
N GLN A 59 -1.48 -14.58 13.12
CA GLN A 59 -1.27 -15.45 14.27
C GLN A 59 -0.63 -14.71 15.46
N LEU A 60 -0.10 -13.49 15.26
CA LEU A 60 0.46 -12.68 16.34
C LEU A 60 -0.66 -11.99 17.13
N PRO A 61 -0.91 -12.36 18.40
CA PRO A 61 -2.08 -11.88 19.13
C PRO A 61 -2.08 -10.35 19.30
N GLY A 62 -3.21 -9.72 18.98
CA GLY A 62 -3.42 -8.28 19.16
C GLY A 62 -2.73 -7.37 18.13
N LEU A 63 -1.89 -7.91 17.23
CA LEU A 63 -1.23 -7.11 16.20
C LEU A 63 -2.23 -6.45 15.25
N LEU A 64 -3.17 -7.24 14.70
CA LEU A 64 -4.18 -6.73 13.77
C LEU A 64 -5.01 -5.62 14.41
N GLY A 65 -5.55 -5.86 15.61
CA GLY A 65 -6.33 -4.86 16.33
C GLY A 65 -5.55 -3.57 16.60
N ALA A 66 -4.32 -3.69 17.08
CA ALA A 66 -3.47 -2.52 17.33
C ALA A 66 -3.12 -1.76 16.04
N LEU A 67 -2.84 -2.47 14.94
CA LEU A 67 -2.53 -1.86 13.65
C LEU A 67 -3.75 -1.15 13.07
N THR A 68 -4.91 -1.83 13.01
CA THR A 68 -6.16 -1.28 12.49
C THR A 68 -6.52 0.04 13.18
N THR A 69 -6.55 0.07 14.51
CA THR A 69 -6.89 1.30 15.26
C THR A 69 -5.95 2.46 14.95
N LYS A 70 -4.65 2.19 14.74
CA LYS A 70 -3.67 3.24 14.44
C LYS A 70 -3.77 3.76 13.00
N LEU A 71 -4.07 2.88 12.04
CA LEU A 71 -4.25 3.26 10.64
C LEU A 71 -5.58 3.99 10.42
N GLU A 72 -6.66 3.53 11.07
CA GLU A 72 -7.99 4.15 10.98
C GLU A 72 -8.03 5.59 11.50
N ALA A 73 -7.24 5.91 12.53
CA ALA A 73 -7.13 7.28 13.03
C ALA A 73 -6.67 8.27 11.95
N GLY A 74 -5.85 7.84 10.99
CA GLY A 74 -5.47 8.64 9.82
C GLY A 74 -6.57 8.75 8.77
N TRP A 75 -7.48 7.77 8.72
CA TRP A 75 -8.56 7.68 7.74
C TRP A 75 -9.79 8.52 8.07
N GLN A 76 -10.09 8.73 9.35
CA GLN A 76 -11.23 9.56 9.77
C GLN A 76 -11.11 11.03 9.31
N SER A 77 -9.95 11.45 8.82
CA SER A 77 -9.74 12.76 8.18
C SER A 77 -10.16 12.82 6.71
N PHE A 78 -10.61 11.71 6.12
CA PHE A 78 -11.06 11.62 4.74
C PHE A 78 -12.38 12.38 4.55
N SER A 79 -12.33 13.43 3.75
CA SER A 79 -13.41 14.42 3.61
C SER A 79 -14.39 14.13 2.48
N LEU A 80 -14.21 13.02 1.74
CA LEU A 80 -15.08 12.61 0.63
C LEU A 80 -16.13 11.57 1.08
N GLY A 81 -16.46 11.53 2.36
CA GLY A 81 -17.42 10.57 2.92
C GLY A 81 -18.87 10.77 2.41
N PRO A 82 -19.79 9.83 2.73
CA PRO A 82 -21.14 9.73 2.16
C PRO A 82 -22.11 10.90 2.43
N GLY A 83 -21.64 12.00 3.02
CA GLY A 83 -22.41 13.21 3.28
C GLY A 83 -22.25 14.31 2.22
N SER A 84 -21.38 14.08 1.22
CA SER A 84 -21.35 14.90 0.00
C SER A 84 -22.63 14.60 -0.78
N THR A 85 -23.55 15.56 -0.83
CA THR A 85 -24.85 15.50 -1.54
C THR A 85 -24.80 14.61 -2.77
N ALA A 86 -25.70 13.62 -2.82
CA ALA A 86 -25.81 12.48 -3.74
C ALA A 86 -25.78 12.79 -5.26
N THR A 87 -24.77 13.50 -5.77
CA THR A 87 -24.76 14.03 -7.15
C THR A 87 -23.41 13.92 -7.89
N ASP A 88 -22.33 13.49 -7.24
CA ASP A 88 -21.05 13.23 -7.93
C ASP A 88 -20.89 11.72 -8.19
N GLN A 89 -21.38 11.25 -9.34
CA GLN A 89 -21.19 9.88 -9.84
C GLN A 89 -19.72 9.43 -9.69
N LEU A 90 -18.78 10.33 -9.97
CA LEU A 90 -17.34 10.13 -9.84
C LEU A 90 -16.87 9.79 -8.41
N ALA A 91 -17.52 10.33 -7.39
CA ALA A 91 -17.19 10.04 -5.99
C ALA A 91 -17.73 8.68 -5.55
N ASN A 92 -18.89 8.28 -6.07
CA ASN A 92 -19.46 6.95 -5.83
C ASN A 92 -18.62 5.87 -6.53
N ASP A 93 -18.23 6.11 -7.78
CA ASP A 93 -17.37 5.21 -8.56
C ASP A 93 -15.98 5.06 -7.94
N LEU A 94 -15.45 6.13 -7.33
CA LEU A 94 -14.21 6.04 -6.58
C LEU A 94 -14.38 5.19 -5.32
N THR A 95 -15.45 5.41 -4.56
CA THR A 95 -15.67 4.75 -3.27
C THR A 95 -15.81 3.24 -3.44
N SER A 96 -16.42 2.78 -4.54
CA SER A 96 -16.52 1.36 -4.87
C SER A 96 -15.19 0.73 -5.29
N GLN A 97 -14.24 1.53 -5.79
CA GLN A 97 -12.90 1.08 -6.17
C GLN A 97 -11.89 1.09 -4.99
N LEU A 98 -12.25 1.67 -3.85
CA LEU A 98 -11.31 1.78 -2.73
C LEU A 98 -11.04 0.42 -2.06
N PRO A 99 -9.78 -0.02 -1.99
CA PRO A 99 -9.40 -1.27 -1.36
C PRO A 99 -9.55 -1.19 0.16
N PRO A 100 -9.50 -2.34 0.85
CA PRO A 100 -9.38 -2.35 2.30
C PRO A 100 -8.10 -1.64 2.75
N LEU A 101 -8.14 -1.09 3.97
CA LEU A 101 -6.99 -0.44 4.62
C LEU A 101 -5.84 -1.41 4.86
N ILE A 102 -6.19 -2.64 5.20
CA ILE A 102 -5.28 -3.73 5.51
C ILE A 102 -5.66 -4.90 4.61
N ARG A 103 -4.66 -5.52 3.99
CA ARG A 103 -4.82 -6.71 3.17
C ARG A 103 -3.76 -7.76 3.52
N PRO A 104 -4.11 -8.82 4.26
CA PRO A 104 -3.23 -9.96 4.42
C PRO A 104 -3.09 -10.70 3.09
N LEU A 105 -1.88 -11.14 2.76
CA LEU A 105 -1.54 -11.84 1.52
C LEU A 105 -0.54 -12.96 1.82
N GLN A 106 -0.49 -13.95 0.93
CA GLN A 106 0.57 -14.96 0.96
C GLN A 106 1.89 -14.38 0.46
N PRO A 107 3.01 -14.64 1.15
CA PRO A 107 4.30 -14.12 0.75
C PRO A 107 4.81 -14.77 -0.54
N GLY A 108 5.50 -13.99 -1.38
CA GLY A 108 6.21 -14.47 -2.57
C GLY A 108 5.34 -14.75 -3.80
N GLN A 109 4.01 -14.59 -3.73
CA GLN A 109 3.12 -14.89 -4.89
C GLN A 109 3.45 -14.08 -6.15
N GLN A 110 3.95 -12.85 -5.99
CA GLN A 110 4.30 -11.94 -7.08
C GLN A 110 5.83 -11.75 -7.22
N GLY A 111 6.63 -12.62 -6.59
CA GLY A 111 8.09 -12.50 -6.57
C GLY A 111 8.61 -11.31 -5.74
N SER A 112 9.88 -10.94 -5.97
CA SER A 112 10.59 -9.91 -5.18
C SER A 112 10.07 -8.48 -5.38
N THR A 113 9.46 -8.21 -6.53
CA THR A 113 8.84 -6.92 -6.88
C THR A 113 7.39 -6.82 -6.42
N GLY A 114 6.82 -7.90 -5.90
CA GLY A 114 5.43 -7.98 -5.49
C GLY A 114 5.11 -7.22 -4.21
N SER A 115 3.82 -7.21 -3.87
CA SER A 115 3.32 -6.59 -2.64
C SER A 115 3.97 -7.21 -1.40
N VAL A 116 3.90 -8.52 -1.18
CA VAL A 116 4.50 -9.17 0.00
C VAL A 116 5.62 -10.10 -0.46
N PRO A 117 6.87 -9.62 -0.60
CA PRO A 117 7.94 -10.40 -1.22
C PRO A 117 8.57 -11.43 -0.28
N LEU A 118 8.44 -11.25 1.04
CA LEU A 118 9.01 -12.14 2.06
C LEU A 118 7.99 -12.48 3.14
N SER A 119 8.20 -13.60 3.82
CA SER A 119 7.47 -13.93 5.04
C SER A 119 7.70 -12.87 6.12
N HIS A 120 6.66 -12.59 6.90
CA HIS A 120 6.61 -11.61 7.98
C HIS A 120 6.94 -10.19 7.53
N SER A 121 6.69 -9.87 6.25
CA SER A 121 6.88 -8.53 5.71
C SER A 121 5.58 -7.71 5.69
N PHE A 122 5.75 -6.39 5.78
CA PHE A 122 4.74 -5.37 5.54
C PHE A 122 5.21 -4.47 4.40
N THR A 123 4.29 -4.07 3.55
CA THR A 123 4.49 -3.15 2.43
C THR A 123 3.25 -2.29 2.24
N TRP A 124 3.32 -1.36 1.29
CA TRP A 124 2.22 -0.49 0.95
C TRP A 124 2.00 -0.45 -0.55
N THR A 125 0.73 -0.45 -0.94
CA THR A 125 0.32 -0.12 -2.29
C THR A 125 -0.43 1.20 -2.26
N ARG A 126 0.02 2.14 -3.08
CA ARG A 126 -0.62 3.44 -3.29
C ARG A 126 -1.49 3.39 -4.53
N LEU A 127 -2.72 3.87 -4.39
CA LEU A 127 -3.61 4.07 -5.51
C LEU A 127 -3.46 5.47 -6.07
N GLN A 128 -3.00 5.55 -7.31
CA GLN A 128 -2.83 6.79 -8.03
C GLN A 128 -4.08 7.06 -8.87
N PRO A 129 -4.83 8.15 -8.60
CA PRO A 129 -6.00 8.50 -9.39
C PRO A 129 -5.58 8.98 -10.78
N ARG A 130 -6.18 8.37 -11.80
CA ARG A 130 -5.98 8.67 -13.22
C ARG A 130 -7.32 8.89 -13.90
N LEU A 131 -7.37 9.85 -14.83
CA LEU A 131 -8.53 10.01 -15.72
C LEU A 131 -8.31 9.17 -16.96
N GLU A 132 -9.29 8.33 -17.27
CA GLU A 132 -9.42 7.68 -18.56
C GLU A 132 -10.53 8.35 -19.35
N CYS A 133 -10.32 8.47 -20.66
CA CYS A 133 -11.31 9.00 -21.59
C CYS A 133 -11.68 7.83 -22.51
N SER A 134 -12.90 7.33 -22.40
CA SER A 134 -13.43 6.37 -23.35
C SER A 134 -14.10 7.12 -24.49
N GLU A 135 -13.77 6.73 -25.72
CA GLU A 135 -14.49 7.14 -26.92
C GLU A 135 -15.36 5.96 -27.33
N THR A 136 -16.67 6.06 -27.12
CA THR A 136 -17.60 5.06 -27.63
C THR A 136 -17.99 5.43 -29.05
N PRO A 137 -17.67 4.58 -30.06
CA PRO A 137 -18.16 4.83 -31.41
C PRO A 137 -19.66 4.55 -31.44
N ASN A 138 -20.47 5.60 -31.39
CA ASN A 138 -21.86 5.47 -31.79
C ASN A 138 -21.88 5.09 -33.28
N GLY A 139 -22.63 4.04 -33.63
CA GLY A 139 -22.66 3.41 -34.96
C GLY A 139 -23.05 4.30 -36.15
N ASP A 140 -23.20 5.61 -35.95
CA ASP A 140 -23.48 6.62 -36.99
C ASP A 140 -22.31 7.61 -37.23
N GLY A 141 -21.12 7.39 -36.66
CA GLY A 141 -19.89 8.11 -37.04
C GLY A 141 -19.85 9.62 -36.76
N ILE A 142 -20.87 10.22 -36.12
CA ILE A 142 -20.94 11.69 -35.88
C ILE A 142 -21.37 12.05 -34.44
N THR A 143 -21.11 11.21 -33.43
CA THR A 143 -21.19 11.65 -32.02
C THR A 143 -20.03 11.10 -31.20
N GLU A 144 -19.02 11.95 -30.95
CA GLU A 144 -18.01 11.74 -29.91
C GLU A 144 -18.65 11.98 -28.54
N ASN A 145 -19.31 10.98 -27.97
CA ASN A 145 -19.57 10.96 -26.53
C ASN A 145 -18.27 10.53 -25.84
N ARG A 146 -17.48 11.52 -25.43
CA ARG A 146 -16.33 11.29 -24.54
C ARG A 146 -16.83 11.18 -23.13
N GLU A 147 -16.64 10.02 -22.51
CA GLU A 147 -16.95 9.80 -21.11
C GLU A 147 -15.64 9.76 -20.32
N PHE A 148 -15.60 10.53 -19.22
CA PHE A 148 -14.45 10.56 -18.33
C PHE A 148 -14.71 9.65 -17.14
N SER A 149 -13.88 8.62 -16.97
CA SER A 149 -13.90 7.74 -15.81
C SER A 149 -12.66 7.96 -14.96
N LEU A 150 -12.82 7.83 -13.64
CA LEU A 150 -11.73 7.88 -12.70
C LEU A 150 -11.31 6.45 -12.35
N VAL A 151 -10.03 6.13 -12.59
CA VAL A 151 -9.43 4.83 -12.31
C VAL A 151 -8.33 5.00 -11.27
N LEU A 152 -8.23 4.02 -10.36
CA LEU A 152 -7.18 3.96 -9.36
C LEU A 152 -6.08 2.97 -9.80
N GLU A 153 -4.96 3.49 -10.27
CA GLU A 153 -3.82 2.69 -10.70
C GLU A 153 -2.94 2.30 -9.49
N PRO A 154 -2.69 1.00 -9.23
CA PRO A 154 -1.88 0.58 -8.10
C PRO A 154 -0.39 0.79 -8.35
N PHE A 155 0.29 1.39 -7.37
CA PHE A 155 1.72 1.60 -7.33
C PHE A 155 2.29 0.99 -6.05
N ILE A 156 3.14 -0.03 -6.19
CA ILE A 156 3.77 -0.71 -5.06
C ILE A 156 4.92 0.15 -4.53
N GLU A 157 4.86 0.54 -3.27
CA GLU A 157 5.92 1.31 -2.63
C GLU A 157 7.17 0.45 -2.41
N PRO A 158 8.37 0.99 -2.62
CA PRO A 158 9.59 0.20 -2.61
C PRO A 158 9.94 -0.34 -1.22
N GLU A 159 9.51 0.31 -0.14
CA GLU A 159 9.81 -0.10 1.23
C GLU A 159 9.24 -1.46 1.62
N VAL A 160 10.08 -2.26 2.27
CA VAL A 160 9.70 -3.53 2.90
C VAL A 160 10.06 -3.47 4.37
N ILE A 161 9.10 -3.75 5.25
CA ILE A 161 9.35 -3.83 6.69
C ILE A 161 9.23 -5.29 7.12
N LEU A 162 10.31 -5.85 7.65
CA LEU A 162 10.34 -7.22 8.17
C LEU A 162 10.15 -7.22 9.68
N LEU A 163 9.19 -8.00 10.17
CA LEU A 163 9.00 -8.25 11.60
C LEU A 163 9.70 -9.55 11.99
N LEU A 164 10.79 -9.42 12.77
CA LEU A 164 11.54 -10.55 13.29
C LEU A 164 11.03 -10.91 14.68
N THR A 165 10.47 -12.11 14.83
CA THR A 165 10.00 -12.62 16.11
C THR A 165 11.16 -13.02 17.02
N ALA A 166 10.90 -13.16 18.32
CA ALA A 166 11.91 -13.54 19.30
C ALA A 166 12.66 -14.84 18.92
N ASP A 167 11.98 -15.82 18.30
CA ASP A 167 12.61 -17.08 17.92
C ASP A 167 13.47 -16.94 16.65
N GLN A 168 13.04 -16.13 15.69
CA GLN A 168 13.87 -15.76 14.54
C GLN A 168 15.12 -14.99 14.99
N ILE A 169 14.98 -14.04 15.91
CA ILE A 169 16.12 -13.30 16.49
C ILE A 169 17.12 -14.26 17.14
N LYS A 170 16.66 -15.20 17.97
CA LYS A 170 17.54 -16.24 18.56
C LYS A 170 18.24 -17.08 17.51
N GLY A 171 17.59 -17.37 16.38
CA GLY A 171 18.19 -18.10 15.26
C GLY A 171 19.30 -17.29 14.59
N LEU A 172 19.07 -16.00 14.37
CA LEU A 172 20.02 -15.09 13.72
C LEU A 172 21.23 -14.74 14.60
N THR A 173 21.08 -14.76 15.93
CA THR A 173 22.19 -14.46 16.85
C THR A 173 23.13 -15.64 17.11
N LYS A 174 22.77 -16.87 16.71
CA LYS A 174 23.66 -18.03 16.85
C LYS A 174 24.85 -17.90 15.91
N LYS A 175 26.06 -17.86 16.47
CA LYS A 175 27.28 -17.97 15.66
C LYS A 175 27.46 -19.44 15.26
N THR A 176 27.69 -19.69 13.97
CA THR A 176 28.04 -21.04 13.52
C THR A 176 29.44 -21.38 14.04
N VAL A 177 29.50 -22.24 15.05
CA VAL A 177 30.78 -22.76 15.57
C VAL A 177 31.10 -24.01 14.76
N ASN A 178 31.63 -23.86 13.54
CA ASN A 178 32.21 -25.00 12.85
C ASN A 178 33.36 -24.57 11.94
N ARG A 179 34.57 -25.08 12.23
CA ARG A 179 35.80 -24.74 11.50
C ARG A 179 35.92 -25.47 10.16
N ASN A 180 35.14 -26.53 9.91
CA ASN A 180 35.35 -27.44 8.78
C ASN A 180 34.09 -27.79 7.95
N SER A 181 33.06 -26.92 7.85
CA SER A 181 31.98 -27.18 6.87
C SER A 181 31.41 -25.92 6.25
N THR A 182 31.05 -26.05 4.97
CA THR A 182 30.36 -25.12 4.05
C THR A 182 28.93 -24.74 4.51
N GLN A 183 28.63 -24.78 5.81
CA GLN A 183 27.33 -24.35 6.32
C GLN A 183 27.26 -22.83 6.40
N THR A 184 26.54 -22.22 5.46
CA THR A 184 26.11 -20.82 5.55
C THR A 184 25.34 -20.60 6.84
N SER A 185 25.78 -19.65 7.67
CA SER A 185 25.04 -19.28 8.88
C SER A 185 23.63 -18.80 8.53
N THR A 186 22.66 -19.00 9.42
CA THR A 186 21.28 -18.50 9.25
C THR A 186 21.25 -17.00 8.92
N LEU A 187 22.12 -16.22 9.56
CA LEU A 187 22.29 -14.79 9.29
C LEU A 187 22.81 -14.51 7.87
N THR A 188 23.73 -15.34 7.36
CA THR A 188 24.24 -15.21 5.99
C THR A 188 23.14 -15.49 4.96
N SER A 189 22.37 -16.56 5.15
CA SER A 189 21.25 -16.88 4.25
C SER A 189 20.16 -15.80 4.30
N PHE A 190 19.81 -15.34 5.50
CA PHE A 190 18.85 -14.24 5.70
C PHE A 190 19.32 -12.94 5.03
N GLY A 191 20.57 -12.55 5.27
CA GLY A 191 21.14 -11.34 4.69
C GLY A 191 21.28 -11.41 3.17
N THR A 192 21.57 -12.59 2.61
CA THR A 192 21.59 -12.80 1.15
C THR A 192 20.19 -12.64 0.55
N CYS A 193 19.17 -13.17 1.21
CA CYS A 193 17.76 -13.00 0.81
C CYS A 193 17.36 -11.51 0.80
N ILE A 194 17.75 -10.74 1.83
CA ILE A 194 17.53 -9.29 1.87
C ILE A 194 18.19 -8.59 0.68
N LYS A 195 19.45 -8.92 0.37
CA LYS A 195 20.16 -8.30 -0.76
C LYS A 195 19.50 -8.62 -2.10
N GLN A 196 18.99 -9.83 -2.28
CA GLN A 196 18.33 -10.27 -3.51
C GLN A 196 17.00 -9.55 -3.78
N LEU A 197 16.34 -8.99 -2.75
CA LEU A 197 15.12 -8.22 -2.94
C LEU A 197 15.31 -6.95 -3.76
N ASN A 198 16.51 -6.36 -3.72
CA ASN A 198 16.81 -5.05 -4.33
C ASN A 198 15.79 -3.95 -3.93
N ARG A 199 15.32 -4.00 -2.68
CA ARG A 199 14.36 -3.06 -2.10
C ARG A 199 14.86 -2.56 -0.74
N PRO A 200 14.55 -1.32 -0.34
CA PRO A 200 14.91 -0.82 0.98
C PRO A 200 14.18 -1.59 2.08
N VAL A 201 14.93 -2.37 2.86
CA VAL A 201 14.41 -3.17 3.97
C VAL A 201 14.64 -2.48 5.31
N THR A 202 13.60 -2.41 6.14
CA THR A 202 13.69 -2.07 7.57
C THR A 202 13.34 -3.30 8.39
N CYS A 203 14.12 -3.61 9.42
CA CYS A 203 13.82 -4.71 10.34
C CYS A 203 13.25 -4.20 11.67
N ILE A 204 12.13 -4.76 12.12
CA ILE A 204 11.59 -4.60 13.46
C ILE A 204 11.90 -5.88 14.23
N LEU A 205 12.76 -5.79 15.24
CA LEU A 205 13.08 -6.88 16.15
C LEU A 205 12.03 -6.87 17.28
N PHE A 206 11.07 -7.76 17.18
CA PHE A 206 10.03 -7.94 18.19
C PHE A 206 10.51 -8.92 19.27
N THR A 207 11.04 -8.35 20.35
CA THR A 207 11.66 -9.11 21.44
C THR A 207 10.63 -9.68 22.41
N GLY A 208 9.41 -9.12 22.42
CA GLY A 208 8.41 -9.40 23.44
C GLY A 208 8.90 -9.08 24.86
N ALA A 209 8.14 -9.51 25.87
CA ALA A 209 8.54 -9.41 27.27
C ALA A 209 9.68 -10.40 27.66
N LYS A 210 9.85 -11.49 26.91
CA LYS A 210 10.70 -12.64 27.28
C LYS A 210 12.21 -12.41 27.09
N LEU A 211 12.62 -11.49 26.22
CA LEU A 211 14.05 -11.22 25.96
C LEU A 211 14.66 -10.22 26.97
N ARG A 212 13.86 -9.47 27.74
CA ARG A 212 14.34 -8.57 28.79
C ARG A 212 14.79 -9.27 30.07
N THR A 213 14.34 -10.50 30.33
CA THR A 213 14.57 -11.19 31.61
C THR A 213 15.76 -12.16 31.59
N SER A 214 16.52 -12.23 30.50
CA SER A 214 17.73 -13.06 30.44
C SER A 214 18.99 -12.30 30.88
N GLU A 215 18.89 -11.51 31.95
CA GLU A 215 20.05 -11.29 32.84
C GLU A 215 20.20 -12.52 33.75
N LYS A 216 20.41 -13.70 33.17
CA LYS A 216 21.08 -14.75 33.94
C LYS A 216 22.53 -14.29 34.05
N LYS A 217 22.84 -13.63 35.17
CA LYS A 217 24.18 -13.56 35.78
C LYS A 217 24.96 -14.81 35.38
N ARG A 218 25.82 -14.71 34.37
CA ARG A 218 26.86 -15.70 34.14
C ARG A 218 28.07 -15.18 34.88
N THR A 219 28.35 -15.89 35.96
CA THR A 219 29.63 -16.01 36.62
C THR A 219 30.80 -15.77 35.67
N SER A 220 31.73 -14.95 36.17
CA SER A 220 33.12 -14.86 35.75
C SER A 220 33.66 -16.16 35.13
N GLY A 221 33.95 -16.12 33.84
CA GLY A 221 34.58 -17.22 33.13
C GLY A 221 34.99 -16.75 31.74
N VAL A 222 36.30 -16.65 31.51
CA VAL A 222 36.91 -16.32 30.22
C VAL A 222 36.50 -17.39 29.20
N GLY A 223 35.47 -17.09 28.40
CA GLY A 223 34.96 -17.95 27.34
C GLY A 223 34.17 -17.12 26.34
N ALA A 224 34.60 -17.10 25.09
CA ALA A 224 34.01 -16.29 24.03
C ALA A 224 32.48 -16.52 23.92
N SER A 225 31.70 -15.44 23.94
CA SER A 225 30.25 -15.51 23.73
C SER A 225 29.95 -16.17 22.38
N THR A 226 29.28 -17.33 22.43
CA THR A 226 28.86 -18.12 21.25
C THR A 226 27.67 -17.51 20.51
N SER A 227 27.15 -16.37 20.97
CA SER A 227 26.03 -15.66 20.36
C SER A 227 26.34 -14.17 20.19
N LEU A 228 25.80 -13.58 19.12
CA LEU A 228 25.74 -12.14 18.93
C LEU A 228 24.71 -11.54 19.90
N SER A 229 25.05 -10.41 20.51
CA SER A 229 24.07 -9.55 21.17
C SER A 229 23.09 -8.97 20.14
N ILE A 230 21.93 -8.49 20.61
CA ILE A 230 20.94 -7.84 19.73
C ILE A 230 21.55 -6.60 19.04
N ASN A 231 22.39 -5.84 19.74
CA ASN A 231 23.02 -4.64 19.17
C ASN A 231 24.05 -5.00 18.09
N GLU A 232 24.82 -6.07 18.29
CA GLU A 232 25.71 -6.60 17.25
C GLU A 232 24.92 -7.11 16.04
N LEU A 233 23.79 -7.81 16.26
CA LEU A 233 22.90 -8.23 15.18
C LEU A 233 22.37 -7.03 14.38
N CYS A 234 21.86 -5.99 15.06
CA CYS A 234 21.40 -4.77 14.41
C CYS A 234 22.51 -4.11 13.57
N SER A 235 23.73 -4.07 14.12
CA SER A 235 24.90 -3.49 13.43
C SER A 235 25.29 -4.31 12.20
N ASP A 236 25.32 -5.65 12.29
CA ASP A 236 25.62 -6.53 11.16
C ASP A 236 24.54 -6.41 10.07
N LEU A 237 23.26 -6.36 10.44
CA LEU A 237 22.15 -6.15 9.50
C LEU A 237 22.29 -4.85 8.71
N GLN A 238 22.65 -3.75 9.36
CA GLN A 238 22.81 -2.46 8.69
C GLN A 238 24.09 -2.39 7.85
N ILE A 239 25.23 -2.74 8.43
CA ILE A 239 26.54 -2.53 7.81
C ILE A 239 26.81 -3.58 6.74
N ARG A 240 26.59 -4.87 7.04
CA ARG A 240 26.95 -5.98 6.15
C ARG A 240 25.85 -6.30 5.15
N TRP A 241 24.60 -6.19 5.57
CA TRP A 241 23.44 -6.65 4.79
C TRP A 241 22.63 -5.52 4.15
N GLY A 242 22.94 -4.25 4.46
CA GLY A 242 22.29 -3.10 3.83
C GLY A 242 20.86 -2.85 4.30
N VAL A 243 20.47 -3.37 5.47
CA VAL A 243 19.19 -3.03 6.10
C VAL A 243 19.21 -1.54 6.43
N ARG A 244 18.21 -0.80 5.94
CA ARG A 244 18.14 0.67 6.03
C ARG A 244 17.99 1.15 7.47
N ALA A 245 17.23 0.41 8.27
CA ALA A 245 17.01 0.73 9.66
C ALA A 245 16.64 -0.52 10.46
N THR A 246 17.00 -0.53 11.74
CA THR A 246 16.55 -1.54 12.71
C THR A 246 15.81 -0.87 13.86
N ARG A 247 14.69 -1.43 14.28
CA ARG A 247 13.92 -1.00 15.46
C ARG A 247 13.77 -2.16 16.42
N ILE A 248 13.82 -1.90 17.72
CA ILE A 248 13.58 -2.92 18.74
C ILE A 248 12.25 -2.58 19.42
N CYS A 249 11.31 -3.51 19.37
CA CYS A 249 9.97 -3.34 19.91
C CYS A 249 9.68 -4.43 20.95
N SER A 250 9.13 -4.05 22.09
CA SER A 250 8.81 -4.98 23.18
C SER A 250 7.34 -5.39 23.18
N THR A 251 6.45 -4.57 22.60
CA THR A 251 5.02 -4.83 22.54
C THR A 251 4.49 -4.75 21.11
N VAL A 252 3.35 -5.40 20.84
CA VAL A 252 2.65 -5.27 19.55
C VAL A 252 2.17 -3.84 19.30
N HIS A 253 1.93 -3.07 20.37
CA HIS A 253 1.58 -1.65 20.27
C HIS A 253 2.73 -0.82 19.69
N ASP A 254 3.97 -1.08 20.13
CA ASP A 254 5.16 -0.41 19.59
C ASP A 254 5.33 -0.71 18.10
N VAL A 255 5.12 -1.98 17.71
CA VAL A 255 5.17 -2.40 16.31
C VAL A 255 4.12 -1.64 15.50
N ALA A 256 2.87 -1.60 15.97
CA ALA A 256 1.79 -0.88 15.31
C ALA A 256 2.06 0.64 15.18
N LEU A 257 2.65 1.26 16.20
CA LEU A 257 3.06 2.67 16.16
C LEU A 257 4.13 2.95 15.10
N VAL A 258 5.13 2.07 14.99
CA VAL A 258 6.17 2.17 13.95
C VAL A 258 5.53 2.03 12.56
N LEU A 259 4.70 1.00 12.36
CA LEU A 259 4.01 0.76 11.08
C LEU A 259 3.09 1.92 10.69
N ALA A 260 2.34 2.49 11.64
CA ALA A 260 1.50 3.66 11.40
C ALA A 260 2.31 4.91 11.03
N SER A 261 3.50 5.09 11.62
CA SER A 261 4.41 6.18 11.27
C SER A 261 4.94 6.02 9.85
N TYR A 262 5.26 4.79 9.43
CA TYR A 262 5.63 4.49 8.04
C TYR A 262 4.47 4.74 7.09
N HIS A 263 3.26 4.27 7.42
CA HIS A 263 2.07 4.51 6.62
C HIS A 263 1.81 6.02 6.40
N ARG A 264 1.91 6.83 7.46
CA ARG A 264 1.81 8.30 7.35
C ARG A 264 2.93 8.87 6.47
N SER A 265 4.17 8.49 6.72
CA SER A 265 5.34 8.98 5.98
C SER A 265 5.25 8.68 4.49
N ILE A 266 4.82 7.46 4.13
CA ILE A 266 4.55 7.05 2.77
C ILE A 266 3.42 7.91 2.21
N GLY A 267 2.28 8.03 2.89
CA GLY A 267 1.15 8.83 2.41
C GLY A 267 1.50 10.28 2.10
N GLU A 268 2.32 10.89 2.94
CA GLU A 268 2.77 12.28 2.81
C GLU A 268 3.86 12.50 1.76
N ARG A 269 4.52 11.44 1.27
CA ARG A 269 5.68 11.53 0.36
C ARG A 269 5.45 12.36 -0.91
N PRO A 270 4.31 12.28 -1.62
CA PRO A 270 4.09 13.08 -2.83
C PRO A 270 3.95 14.59 -2.58
N PHE A 271 3.92 15.02 -1.32
CA PHE A 271 3.71 16.41 -0.91
C PHE A 271 4.96 17.04 -0.29
N LYS A 272 6.06 16.29 -0.21
CA LYS A 272 7.37 16.73 0.29
C LYS A 272 8.35 16.79 -0.87
#